data_AF-A0A2X3M351-F1
#
_entry.id   AF-A0A2X3M351-F1
#
_cell.length_a   1.000
_cell.length_b   1.000
_cell.length_c   1.000
_cell.angle_alpha   90.00
_cell.angle_beta   90.00
_cell.angle_gamma   90.00
#
_symmetry.space_group_name_H-M   'P 1'
#
loop_
_entity.id
_entity.type
_entity.pdbx_description
1 polymer ?
#
loop_
_entity_poly.entity_id
_entity_poly.type
_entity_poly.pdbx_seq_one_letter_code
_entity_poly.pdbx_strand_id
1 'polypeptide(L)'
;MGDEFHQRNIASSALLMRALAPQIARLDHDKQHIAEVMDFLSVTDQFFLNLAMAYCKAAMDAGAMIRAGSIVTAMTRNGNMFGIRVSGLGERWFTAPVNTPQGLFFTGFSQEQANPDMGDSAITETFGIGGAAMIAAPGVTRFVGAGGMEAARAVSEEMAEIYLERNMQLQIPGWDFQGACLGLDIRRVVETGITPLINTGIAHKEAGIGQIGAGTVRAPLACFEQALEALAESMGIG
;
A
#
# COMPACT_ATOMS: atom_id res chain seq x y z
N MET A 1 0.70 16.36 -1.86
CA MET A 1 1.75 16.98 -2.71
C MET A 1 2.26 15.95 -3.74
N GLY A 2 1.33 15.35 -4.49
CA GLY A 2 1.67 14.32 -5.48
C GLY A 2 2.03 12.94 -4.93
N ASP A 3 1.98 12.72 -3.62
CA ASP A 3 2.35 11.44 -2.99
C ASP A 3 1.09 10.62 -2.71
N GLU A 4 1.19 9.31 -2.93
CA GLU A 4 0.16 8.33 -2.55
C GLU A 4 0.61 7.43 -1.38
N PHE A 5 1.85 7.64 -0.90
CA PHE A 5 2.41 7.05 0.30
C PHE A 5 2.75 5.55 0.24
N HIS A 6 2.78 4.95 -0.95
CA HIS A 6 3.32 3.61 -1.18
C HIS A 6 4.52 3.67 -2.14
N GLN A 7 4.30 3.98 -3.40
CA GLN A 7 5.34 4.05 -4.43
C GLN A 7 6.03 5.41 -4.50
N ARG A 8 5.30 6.51 -4.23
CA ARG A 8 5.83 7.87 -4.30
C ARG A 8 5.67 8.57 -2.95
N ASN A 9 6.82 8.84 -2.33
CA ASN A 9 6.97 9.42 -1.00
C ASN A 9 7.86 10.68 -0.98
N ILE A 10 8.19 11.25 -2.15
CA ILE A 10 9.16 12.34 -2.30
C ILE A 10 8.81 13.55 -1.41
N ALA A 11 7.55 13.99 -1.48
CA ALA A 11 7.14 15.18 -0.75
C ALA A 11 7.14 14.94 0.77
N SER A 12 6.61 13.79 1.21
CA SER A 12 6.60 13.43 2.62
C SER A 12 7.98 13.17 3.20
N SER A 13 8.89 12.54 2.46
CA SER A 13 10.29 12.35 2.86
C SER A 13 10.98 13.71 3.04
N ALA A 14 10.79 14.65 2.12
CA ALA A 14 11.31 16.01 2.24
C ALA A 14 10.69 16.78 3.42
N LEU A 15 9.38 16.65 3.66
CA LEU A 15 8.70 17.27 4.80
C LEU A 15 9.15 16.68 6.14
N LEU A 16 9.38 15.37 6.20
CA LEU A 16 9.91 14.70 7.38
C LEU A 16 11.33 15.18 7.67
N MET A 17 12.21 15.21 6.67
CA MET A 17 13.55 15.78 6.81
C MET A 17 13.48 17.23 7.31
N ARG A 18 12.60 18.06 6.73
CA ARG A 18 12.39 19.45 7.16
C ARG A 18 11.96 19.55 8.63
N ALA A 19 11.10 18.64 9.10
CA ALA A 19 10.63 18.62 10.49
C ALA A 19 11.73 18.16 11.47
N LEU A 20 12.53 17.17 11.07
CA LEU A 20 13.57 16.58 11.91
C LEU A 20 14.87 17.38 11.92
N ALA A 21 15.22 18.08 10.84
CA ALA A 21 16.51 18.75 10.67
C ALA A 21 16.89 19.67 11.86
N PRO A 22 16.00 20.52 12.41
CA PRO A 22 16.36 21.36 13.54
C PRO A 22 16.62 20.57 14.83
N GLN A 23 16.01 19.40 14.99
CA GLN A 23 16.23 18.54 16.15
C GLN A 23 17.55 17.78 16.01
N ILE A 24 17.79 17.19 14.84
CA ILE A 24 19.04 16.49 14.51
C ILE A 24 20.25 17.42 14.67
N ALA A 25 20.17 18.64 14.15
CA ALA A 25 21.26 19.62 14.22
C ALA A 25 21.62 20.09 15.65
N ARG A 26 20.76 19.82 16.65
CA ARG A 26 20.96 20.19 18.05
C ARG A 26 21.39 19.01 18.93
N LEU A 27 21.51 17.80 18.36
CA LEU A 27 21.99 16.65 19.10
C LEU A 27 23.44 16.87 19.52
N ASP A 28 23.77 16.44 20.74
CA ASP A 28 25.14 16.39 21.23
C ASP A 28 25.82 15.15 20.62
N HIS A 29 26.24 15.28 19.37
CA HIS A 29 26.86 14.21 18.59
C HIS A 29 27.90 14.79 17.62
N ASP A 30 28.78 13.92 17.13
CA ASP A 30 29.79 14.32 16.15
C ASP A 30 29.14 14.93 14.89
N LYS A 31 29.68 16.08 14.44
CA LYS A 31 29.14 16.84 13.31
C LYS A 31 29.19 16.07 11.99
N GLN A 32 30.19 15.21 11.82
CA GLN A 32 30.31 14.35 10.64
C GLN A 32 29.17 13.35 10.60
N HIS A 33 28.84 12.71 11.72
CA HIS A 33 27.68 11.81 11.80
C HIS A 33 26.35 12.54 11.58
N ILE A 34 26.20 13.77 12.09
CA ILE A 34 25.02 14.60 11.80
C ILE A 34 24.91 14.86 10.30
N ALA A 35 26.01 15.22 9.63
CA ALA A 35 26.04 15.44 8.19
C ALA A 35 25.67 14.17 7.42
N GLU A 36 26.23 13.01 7.78
CA GLU A 36 25.92 11.72 7.15
C GLU A 36 24.43 11.36 7.24
N VAL A 37 23.78 11.61 8.39
CA VAL A 37 22.33 11.41 8.53
C VAL A 37 21.56 12.36 7.62
N MET A 38 21.93 13.63 7.56
CA MET A 38 21.26 14.62 6.71
C MET A 38 21.44 14.31 5.22
N ASP A 39 22.65 13.90 4.82
CA ASP A 39 22.95 13.48 3.44
C ASP A 39 22.10 12.26 3.05
N PHE A 40 22.04 11.24 3.91
CA PHE A 40 21.21 10.06 3.69
C PHE A 40 19.73 10.41 3.51
N LEU A 41 19.17 11.26 4.38
CA LEU A 41 17.77 11.69 4.28
C LEU A 41 17.51 12.52 3.02
N SER A 42 18.50 13.30 2.55
CA SER A 42 18.36 14.18 1.38
C SER A 42 18.29 13.43 0.05
N VAL A 43 18.86 12.22 -0.03
CA VAL A 43 18.90 11.41 -1.25
C VAL A 43 17.91 10.23 -1.23
N THR A 44 17.24 9.99 -0.10
CA THR A 44 16.33 8.84 0.07
C THR A 44 14.87 9.26 -0.05
N ASP A 45 14.38 9.36 -1.29
CA ASP A 45 13.00 9.76 -1.58
C ASP A 45 11.92 8.81 -0.99
N GLN A 46 12.29 7.56 -0.72
CA GLN A 46 11.37 6.53 -0.22
C GLN A 46 11.35 6.41 1.31
N PHE A 47 12.13 7.21 2.05
CA PHE A 47 12.31 7.05 3.49
C PHE A 47 10.99 7.08 4.28
N PHE A 48 10.05 7.93 3.86
CA PHE A 48 8.75 8.07 4.53
C PHE A 48 7.84 6.85 4.43
N LEU A 49 8.04 5.94 3.45
CA LEU A 49 7.23 4.73 3.33
C LEU A 49 7.21 3.93 4.63
N ASN A 50 8.35 3.83 5.32
CA ASN A 50 8.45 3.10 6.60
C ASN A 50 7.51 3.69 7.66
N LEU A 51 7.43 5.02 7.74
CA LEU A 51 6.56 5.71 8.67
C LEU A 51 5.09 5.61 8.25
N ALA A 52 4.81 5.70 6.94
CA ALA A 52 3.47 5.50 6.40
C ALA A 52 2.94 4.10 6.73
N MET A 53 3.74 3.05 6.50
CA MET A 53 3.37 1.67 6.85
C MET A 53 3.10 1.52 8.35
N ALA A 54 3.96 2.08 9.21
CA ALA A 54 3.78 2.03 10.66
C ALA A 54 2.49 2.74 11.11
N TYR A 55 2.20 3.92 10.52
CA TYR A 55 0.97 4.66 10.78
C TYR A 55 -0.27 3.88 10.33
N CYS A 56 -0.27 3.36 9.09
CA CYS A 56 -1.34 2.54 8.56
C CYS A 56 -1.56 1.30 9.44
N LYS A 57 -0.51 0.61 9.84
CA LYS A 57 -0.60 -0.56 10.72
C LYS A 57 -1.22 -0.19 12.07
N ALA A 58 -0.78 0.89 12.71
CA ALA A 58 -1.33 1.33 13.99
C ALA A 58 -2.84 1.68 13.88
N ALA A 59 -3.24 2.37 12.82
CA ALA A 59 -4.64 2.69 12.57
C ALA A 59 -5.48 1.43 12.29
N MET A 60 -4.97 0.52 11.45
CA MET A 60 -5.67 -0.71 11.12
C MET A 60 -5.78 -1.69 12.29
N ASP A 61 -4.79 -1.72 13.18
CA ASP A 61 -4.86 -2.50 14.41
C ASP A 61 -5.95 -1.99 15.36
N ALA A 62 -6.16 -0.67 15.44
CA ALA A 62 -7.28 -0.13 16.17
C ALA A 62 -8.62 -0.60 15.58
N GLY A 63 -8.74 -0.66 14.26
CA GLY A 63 -9.90 -1.25 13.56
C GLY A 63 -10.07 -2.75 13.79
N ALA A 64 -8.96 -3.49 13.94
CA ALA A 64 -8.97 -4.93 14.25
C ALA A 64 -9.51 -5.23 15.67
N MET A 65 -9.38 -4.28 16.61
CA MET A 65 -9.92 -4.44 17.96
C MET A 65 -11.46 -4.40 18.02
N ILE A 66 -12.13 -3.99 16.95
CA ILE A 66 -13.60 -3.99 16.88
C ILE A 66 -14.16 -5.42 16.91
N ARG A 67 -13.40 -6.41 16.41
CA ARG A 67 -13.75 -7.84 16.42
C ARG A 67 -15.10 -8.15 15.78
N ALA A 68 -15.53 -7.32 14.82
CA ALA A 68 -16.82 -7.46 14.14
C ALA A 68 -16.75 -6.95 12.70
N GLY A 69 -17.66 -7.44 11.88
CA GLY A 69 -17.83 -7.00 10.49
C GLY A 69 -16.78 -7.56 9.51
N SER A 70 -16.84 -7.01 8.31
CA SER A 70 -16.21 -7.52 7.08
C SER A 70 -14.99 -6.71 6.63
N ILE A 71 -14.53 -5.77 7.45
CA ILE A 71 -13.41 -4.89 7.09
C ILE A 71 -12.08 -5.63 7.20
N VAL A 72 -11.30 -5.57 6.12
CA VAL A 72 -9.91 -6.04 6.09
C VAL A 72 -9.04 -5.11 6.92
N THR A 73 -8.24 -5.67 7.82
CA THR A 73 -7.36 -4.94 8.75
C THR A 73 -5.88 -5.25 8.57
N ALA A 74 -5.54 -6.21 7.72
CA ALA A 74 -4.18 -6.39 7.24
C ALA A 74 -4.22 -7.01 5.85
N MET A 75 -3.34 -6.52 4.97
CA MET A 75 -2.89 -7.21 3.76
C MET A 75 -1.37 -7.26 3.79
N THR A 76 -0.79 -8.42 3.54
CA THR A 76 0.67 -8.62 3.45
C THR A 76 0.99 -9.79 2.54
N ARG A 77 2.25 -9.93 2.14
CA ARG A 77 2.74 -10.99 1.29
C ARG A 77 4.22 -11.28 1.54
N ASN A 78 4.65 -12.51 1.26
CA ASN A 78 6.01 -12.97 1.55
C ASN A 78 6.77 -13.54 0.33
N GLY A 79 6.32 -13.25 -0.88
CA GLY A 79 6.88 -13.82 -2.11
C GLY A 79 6.38 -15.21 -2.46
N ASN A 80 5.51 -15.82 -1.63
CA ASN A 80 4.86 -17.10 -1.89
C ASN A 80 3.36 -17.04 -1.63
N MET A 81 2.96 -16.54 -0.46
CA MET A 81 1.56 -16.39 -0.05
C MET A 81 1.23 -14.93 0.22
N PHE A 82 0.05 -14.53 -0.25
CA PHE A 82 -0.64 -13.31 0.15
C PHE A 82 -1.57 -13.65 1.31
N GLY A 83 -1.64 -12.79 2.32
CA GLY A 83 -2.45 -12.98 3.51
C GLY A 83 -3.30 -11.77 3.84
N ILE A 84 -4.54 -12.03 4.24
CA ILE A 84 -5.43 -11.00 4.81
C ILE A 84 -5.90 -11.36 6.21
N ARG A 85 -6.25 -10.32 6.97
CA ARG A 85 -7.01 -10.42 8.22
C ARG A 85 -8.24 -9.53 8.14
N VAL A 86 -9.31 -9.96 8.80
CA VAL A 86 -10.61 -9.27 8.82
C VAL A 86 -11.01 -9.03 10.27
N SER A 87 -11.53 -7.85 10.58
CA SER A 87 -11.87 -7.47 11.96
C SER A 87 -12.79 -8.49 12.64
N GLY A 88 -13.89 -8.91 11.99
CA GLY A 88 -14.82 -9.92 12.51
C GLY A 88 -14.29 -11.34 12.65
N LEU A 89 -13.08 -11.63 12.14
CA LEU A 89 -12.48 -12.96 12.16
C LEU A 89 -11.22 -13.05 13.04
N GLY A 90 -10.97 -12.00 13.83
CA GLY A 90 -9.96 -12.00 14.87
C GLY A 90 -8.52 -12.04 14.34
N GLU A 91 -7.75 -13.03 14.80
CA GLU A 91 -6.33 -13.21 14.45
C GLU A 91 -6.10 -14.19 13.29
N ARG A 92 -7.17 -14.79 12.73
CA ARG A 92 -7.06 -15.77 11.66
C ARG A 92 -6.57 -15.12 10.36
N TRP A 93 -5.56 -15.76 9.75
CA TRP A 93 -5.08 -15.41 8.41
C TRP A 93 -5.83 -16.21 7.35
N PHE A 94 -6.19 -15.54 6.27
CA PHE A 94 -6.71 -16.16 5.04
C PHE A 94 -5.70 -15.92 3.93
N THR A 95 -5.30 -16.98 3.26
CA THR A 95 -4.12 -16.93 2.38
C THR A 95 -4.38 -17.52 1.01
N ALA A 96 -3.72 -16.98 0.00
CA ALA A 96 -3.69 -17.51 -1.36
C ALA A 96 -2.30 -17.27 -1.98
N PRO A 97 -1.91 -18.02 -3.03
CA PRO A 97 -0.64 -17.77 -3.71
C PRO A 97 -0.55 -16.33 -4.22
N VAL A 98 0.64 -15.72 -4.10
CA VAL A 98 0.87 -14.35 -4.59
C VAL A 98 0.80 -14.30 -6.13
N ASN A 99 0.39 -13.14 -6.63
CA ASN A 99 0.58 -12.78 -8.03
C ASN A 99 1.97 -12.14 -8.24
N THR A 100 2.42 -12.08 -9.48
CA THR A 100 3.66 -11.38 -9.85
C THR A 100 3.33 -9.96 -10.31
N PRO A 101 4.00 -8.93 -9.79
CA PRO A 101 3.78 -7.56 -10.22
C PRO A 101 4.18 -7.33 -11.68
N GLN A 102 3.47 -6.41 -12.32
CA GLN A 102 3.71 -5.98 -13.70
C GLN A 102 3.88 -4.46 -13.76
N GLY A 103 4.77 -3.99 -14.61
CA GLY A 103 5.02 -2.56 -14.76
C GLY A 103 6.25 -2.26 -15.60
N LEU A 104 6.91 -1.14 -15.28
CA LEU A 104 8.15 -0.74 -15.93
C LEU A 104 9.38 -1.33 -15.25
N PHE A 105 10.27 -1.86 -16.06
CA PHE A 105 11.57 -2.39 -15.64
C PHE A 105 12.69 -1.36 -15.88
N PHE A 106 13.68 -1.37 -15.00
CA PHE A 106 14.91 -0.62 -15.20
C PHE A 106 15.70 -1.19 -16.37
N THR A 107 16.58 -0.38 -16.98
CA THR A 107 17.38 -0.80 -18.13
C THR A 107 18.17 -2.07 -17.82
N GLY A 108 18.01 -3.09 -18.67
CA GLY A 108 18.68 -4.39 -18.51
C GLY A 108 17.87 -5.44 -17.74
N PHE A 109 16.68 -5.10 -17.24
CA PHE A 109 15.78 -6.04 -16.57
C PHE A 109 14.48 -6.28 -17.34
N SER A 110 13.83 -7.42 -17.06
CA SER A 110 12.55 -7.81 -17.66
C SER A 110 11.64 -8.57 -16.68
N GLN A 111 10.41 -8.86 -17.12
CA GLN A 111 9.43 -9.63 -16.36
C GLN A 111 9.91 -11.02 -15.94
N GLU A 112 10.81 -11.64 -16.72
CA GLU A 112 11.33 -12.99 -16.42
C GLU A 112 12.20 -13.04 -15.15
N GLN A 113 12.69 -11.88 -14.72
CA GLN A 113 13.52 -11.69 -13.54
C GLN A 113 12.73 -11.25 -12.30
N ALA A 114 11.44 -10.91 -12.48
CA ALA A 114 10.59 -10.44 -11.40
C ALA A 114 10.33 -11.54 -10.36
N ASN A 115 10.49 -11.19 -9.09
CA ASN A 115 10.03 -12.00 -7.98
C ASN A 115 8.50 -11.87 -7.84
N PRO A 116 7.79 -12.92 -7.40
CA PRO A 116 6.41 -12.77 -6.95
C PRO A 116 6.26 -11.73 -5.81
N ASP A 117 5.08 -11.15 -5.65
CA ASP A 117 4.88 -9.98 -4.77
C ASP A 117 5.27 -10.27 -3.30
N MET A 118 5.95 -9.32 -2.66
CA MET A 118 6.49 -9.47 -1.29
C MET A 118 6.45 -8.16 -0.50
N GLY A 119 6.39 -8.29 0.83
CA GLY A 119 6.48 -7.21 1.81
C GLY A 119 5.18 -6.98 2.58
N ASP A 120 5.26 -6.15 3.62
CA ASP A 120 4.10 -5.72 4.43
C ASP A 120 3.45 -4.42 3.90
N SER A 121 4.01 -3.83 2.86
CA SER A 121 3.61 -2.50 2.37
C SER A 121 2.17 -2.42 1.84
N ALA A 122 1.54 -3.55 1.50
CA ALA A 122 0.10 -3.62 1.19
C ALA A 122 -0.81 -3.18 2.37
N ILE A 123 -0.25 -2.97 3.57
CA ILE A 123 -0.93 -2.28 4.67
C ILE A 123 -1.36 -0.85 4.30
N THR A 124 -0.69 -0.19 3.35
CA THR A 124 -1.07 1.14 2.89
C THR A 124 -2.40 1.12 2.13
N GLU A 125 -2.58 0.16 1.23
CA GLU A 125 -3.84 -0.07 0.53
C GLU A 125 -4.92 -0.55 1.50
N THR A 126 -4.56 -1.38 2.48
CA THR A 126 -5.52 -1.78 3.53
C THR A 126 -6.14 -0.57 4.22
N PHE A 127 -5.32 0.45 4.48
CA PHE A 127 -5.75 1.72 5.06
C PHE A 127 -6.45 2.66 4.07
N GLY A 128 -6.33 2.41 2.76
CA GLY A 128 -6.99 3.15 1.68
C GLY A 128 -6.15 4.24 1.01
N ILE A 129 -4.83 4.23 1.23
CA ILE A 129 -3.86 5.02 0.45
C ILE A 129 -3.11 4.10 -0.55
N GLY A 130 -2.00 4.53 -1.12
CA GLY A 130 -1.27 3.74 -2.11
C GLY A 130 -2.02 3.61 -3.43
N GLY A 131 -2.14 2.38 -3.94
CA GLY A 131 -2.91 2.07 -5.16
C GLY A 131 -4.37 2.55 -5.13
N ALA A 132 -5.02 2.54 -3.96
CA ALA A 132 -6.39 3.04 -3.79
C ALA A 132 -6.52 4.58 -3.89
N ALA A 133 -5.42 5.30 -3.69
CA ALA A 133 -5.34 6.76 -3.77
C ALA A 133 -4.45 7.22 -4.94
N MET A 134 -4.36 6.43 -6.01
CA MET A 134 -3.46 6.70 -7.14
C MET A 134 -3.69 8.09 -7.76
N ILE A 135 -4.91 8.61 -7.75
CA ILE A 135 -5.26 9.95 -8.22
C ILE A 135 -4.56 11.08 -7.44
N ALA A 136 -4.08 10.82 -6.21
CA ALA A 136 -3.25 11.76 -5.45
C ALA A 136 -1.84 11.90 -6.04
N ALA A 137 -1.40 10.93 -6.85
CA ALA A 137 -0.05 10.80 -7.37
C ALA A 137 -0.04 10.38 -8.86
N PRO A 138 -0.58 11.18 -9.78
CA PRO A 138 -0.65 10.84 -11.20
C PRO A 138 0.74 10.71 -11.88
N GLY A 139 1.84 11.07 -11.19
CA GLY A 139 3.19 10.75 -11.66
C GLY A 139 3.53 9.25 -11.56
N VAL A 140 2.89 8.52 -10.63
CA VAL A 140 3.11 7.08 -10.42
C VAL A 140 2.57 6.24 -11.58
N THR A 141 1.52 6.72 -12.26
CA THR A 141 0.88 5.96 -13.35
C THR A 141 1.79 5.71 -14.55
N ARG A 142 2.85 6.51 -14.69
CA ARG A 142 3.89 6.27 -15.70
C ARG A 142 4.67 4.99 -15.40
N PHE A 143 4.92 4.70 -14.12
CA PHE A 143 5.66 3.52 -13.67
C PHE A 143 4.85 2.23 -13.73
N VAL A 144 3.52 2.33 -13.72
CA VAL A 144 2.59 1.19 -13.82
C VAL A 144 2.11 0.93 -15.25
N GLY A 145 2.70 1.60 -16.25
CA GLY A 145 2.51 1.34 -17.68
C GLY A 145 1.18 1.83 -18.29
N ALA A 146 0.30 2.47 -17.51
CA ALA A 146 -1.11 2.65 -17.88
C ALA A 146 -1.58 4.08 -18.18
N GLY A 147 -0.70 5.09 -18.17
CA GLY A 147 -1.03 6.43 -18.66
C GLY A 147 -0.88 7.55 -17.63
N GLY A 148 -1.67 8.61 -17.75
CA GLY A 148 -1.58 9.83 -16.92
C GLY A 148 -2.71 9.96 -15.90
N MET A 149 -3.18 11.20 -15.68
CA MET A 149 -4.22 11.53 -14.69
C MET A 149 -5.50 10.69 -14.83
N GLU A 150 -6.00 10.47 -16.05
CA GLU A 150 -7.23 9.70 -16.27
C GLU A 150 -7.10 8.24 -15.82
N ALA A 151 -5.94 7.62 -16.02
CA ALA A 151 -5.70 6.26 -15.53
C ALA A 151 -5.67 6.23 -13.99
N ALA A 152 -5.03 7.23 -13.37
CA ALA A 152 -4.98 7.37 -11.92
C ALA A 152 -6.39 7.51 -11.32
N ARG A 153 -7.23 8.31 -12.00
CA ARG A 153 -8.64 8.49 -11.64
C ARG A 153 -9.43 7.20 -11.80
N ALA A 154 -9.36 6.54 -12.95
CA ALA A 154 -10.07 5.30 -13.21
C ALA A 154 -9.76 4.22 -12.16
N VAL A 155 -8.48 4.05 -11.81
CA VAL A 155 -8.06 3.13 -10.74
C VAL A 155 -8.66 3.53 -9.39
N SER A 156 -8.60 4.82 -9.03
CA SER A 156 -9.10 5.26 -7.72
C SER A 156 -10.63 5.12 -7.62
N GLU A 157 -11.37 5.37 -8.71
CA GLU A 157 -12.82 5.14 -8.79
C GLU A 157 -13.15 3.64 -8.70
N GLU A 158 -12.44 2.76 -9.43
CA GLU A 158 -12.61 1.30 -9.32
C GLU A 158 -12.36 0.82 -7.88
N MET A 159 -11.30 1.32 -7.24
CA MET A 159 -11.01 0.99 -5.85
C MET A 159 -12.11 1.50 -4.92
N ALA A 160 -12.71 2.68 -5.17
CA ALA A 160 -13.79 3.20 -4.33
C ALA A 160 -15.02 2.27 -4.25
N GLU A 161 -15.23 1.39 -5.24
CA GLU A 161 -16.33 0.43 -5.22
C GLU A 161 -16.20 -0.59 -4.07
N ILE A 162 -14.96 -0.99 -3.72
CA ILE A 162 -14.69 -2.03 -2.72
C ILE A 162 -14.40 -1.51 -1.30
N TYR A 163 -14.43 -0.19 -1.09
CA TYR A 163 -14.28 0.45 0.22
C TYR A 163 -15.60 1.08 0.66
N LEU A 164 -15.92 1.03 1.96
CA LEU A 164 -17.22 1.47 2.46
C LEU A 164 -17.38 2.99 2.52
N GLU A 165 -16.32 3.73 2.85
CA GLU A 165 -16.40 5.16 3.14
C GLU A 165 -15.18 5.95 2.61
N ARG A 166 -15.15 7.25 2.92
CA ARG A 166 -14.07 8.18 2.60
C ARG A 166 -13.46 8.78 3.86
N ASN A 167 -12.13 8.77 3.97
CA ASN A 167 -11.41 9.43 5.05
C ASN A 167 -11.19 10.91 4.75
N MET A 168 -12.01 11.78 5.34
CA MET A 168 -11.94 13.23 5.14
C MET A 168 -10.73 13.91 5.81
N GLN A 169 -9.91 13.19 6.58
CA GLN A 169 -8.61 13.70 7.03
C GLN A 169 -7.54 13.61 5.93
N LEU A 170 -7.80 12.81 4.88
CA LEU A 170 -6.90 12.58 3.76
C LEU A 170 -7.58 12.99 2.45
N GLN A 171 -7.94 14.27 2.36
CA GLN A 171 -8.55 14.81 1.15
C GLN A 171 -7.55 14.86 -0.01
N ILE A 172 -8.03 14.50 -1.21
CA ILE A 172 -7.22 14.47 -2.42
C ILE A 172 -7.68 15.62 -3.34
N PRO A 173 -6.90 16.71 -3.48
CA PRO A 173 -7.31 17.88 -4.28
C PRO A 173 -7.61 17.55 -5.75
N GLY A 174 -6.85 16.61 -6.35
CA GLY A 174 -7.07 16.16 -7.73
C GLY A 174 -8.31 15.29 -7.92
N TRP A 175 -9.01 14.98 -6.83
CA TRP A 175 -10.28 14.24 -6.80
C TRP A 175 -11.41 15.08 -6.21
N ASP A 176 -11.42 16.38 -6.51
CA ASP A 176 -12.39 17.35 -5.99
C ASP A 176 -12.49 17.34 -4.45
N PHE A 177 -11.34 17.15 -3.79
CA PHE A 177 -11.22 17.08 -2.32
C PHE A 177 -12.02 15.97 -1.66
N GLN A 178 -12.38 14.92 -2.41
CA GLN A 178 -12.84 13.66 -1.83
C GLN A 178 -11.77 13.08 -0.89
N GLY A 179 -12.21 12.46 0.20
CA GLY A 179 -11.32 11.70 1.08
C GLY A 179 -10.77 10.45 0.39
N ALA A 180 -9.58 10.00 0.82
CA ALA A 180 -9.06 8.69 0.47
C ALA A 180 -10.05 7.57 0.84
N CYS A 181 -9.97 6.41 0.20
CA CYS A 181 -10.83 5.27 0.51
C CYS A 181 -10.70 4.84 1.98
N LEU A 182 -11.76 4.28 2.57
CA LEU A 182 -11.76 3.81 3.96
C LEU A 182 -12.60 2.55 4.12
N GLY A 183 -12.04 1.54 4.78
CA GLY A 183 -12.74 0.30 5.10
C GLY A 183 -12.90 -0.62 3.89
N LEU A 184 -11.80 -1.26 3.48
CA LEU A 184 -11.82 -2.32 2.46
C LEU A 184 -12.72 -3.48 2.93
N ASP A 185 -13.77 -3.80 2.18
CA ASP A 185 -14.81 -4.74 2.60
C ASP A 185 -14.75 -6.05 1.80
N ILE A 186 -14.60 -7.18 2.50
CA ILE A 186 -14.48 -8.49 1.82
C ILE A 186 -15.75 -8.87 1.03
N ARG A 187 -16.93 -8.40 1.44
CA ARG A 187 -18.19 -8.74 0.73
C ARG A 187 -18.21 -8.05 -0.62
N ARG A 188 -17.84 -6.76 -0.66
CA ARG A 188 -17.76 -6.00 -1.92
C ARG A 188 -16.68 -6.53 -2.86
N VAL A 189 -15.53 -6.96 -2.33
CA VAL A 189 -14.47 -7.59 -3.13
C VAL A 189 -14.99 -8.85 -3.83
N VAL A 190 -15.67 -9.72 -3.09
CA VAL A 190 -16.21 -10.98 -3.65
C VAL A 190 -17.41 -10.73 -4.56
N GLU A 191 -18.32 -9.83 -4.19
CA GLU A 191 -19.54 -9.51 -4.96
C GLU A 191 -19.22 -8.89 -6.32
N THR A 192 -18.28 -7.94 -6.37
CA THR A 192 -17.92 -7.24 -7.61
C THR A 192 -16.86 -7.97 -8.42
N GLY A 193 -16.08 -8.85 -7.78
CA GLY A 193 -14.87 -9.45 -8.36
C GLY A 193 -13.70 -8.46 -8.48
N ILE A 194 -13.86 -7.20 -8.04
CA ILE A 194 -12.79 -6.20 -8.03
C ILE A 194 -11.86 -6.53 -6.86
N THR A 195 -10.60 -6.80 -7.17
CA THR A 195 -9.57 -7.06 -6.15
C THR A 195 -8.69 -5.84 -5.92
N PRO A 196 -8.21 -5.60 -4.67
CA PRO A 196 -7.34 -4.48 -4.36
C PRO A 196 -6.13 -4.40 -5.30
N LEU A 197 -5.95 -3.23 -5.93
CA LEU A 197 -4.75 -2.91 -6.70
C LEU A 197 -3.69 -2.33 -5.76
N ILE A 198 -2.52 -2.94 -5.76
CA ILE A 198 -1.39 -2.58 -4.91
C ILE A 198 -0.30 -2.00 -5.78
N ASN A 199 0.17 -0.80 -5.46
CA ASN A 199 1.40 -0.27 -6.04
C ASN A 199 2.59 -0.98 -5.38
N THR A 200 3.61 -1.37 -6.14
CA THR A 200 4.74 -2.10 -5.55
C THR A 200 6.03 -1.94 -6.34
N GLY A 201 7.16 -2.03 -5.62
CA GLY A 201 8.46 -2.21 -6.22
C GLY A 201 8.61 -3.64 -6.73
N ILE A 202 9.13 -3.80 -7.95
CA ILE A 202 9.40 -5.12 -8.52
C ILE A 202 10.81 -5.51 -8.08
N ALA A 203 10.92 -6.53 -7.22
CA ALA A 203 12.21 -7.09 -6.79
C ALA A 203 12.70 -8.17 -7.76
N HIS A 204 14.01 -8.34 -7.86
CA HIS A 204 14.61 -9.46 -8.57
C HIS A 204 14.40 -10.77 -7.80
N LYS A 205 14.20 -11.89 -8.52
CA LYS A 205 14.04 -13.24 -7.93
C LYS A 205 15.32 -13.82 -7.32
N GLU A 206 16.48 -13.29 -7.72
CA GLU A 206 17.78 -13.64 -7.12
C GLU A 206 18.14 -12.66 -6.01
N ALA A 207 18.56 -13.19 -4.87
CA ALA A 207 18.90 -12.41 -3.68
C ALA A 207 20.08 -11.46 -3.92
N GLY A 208 20.00 -10.25 -3.36
CA GLY A 208 21.07 -9.25 -3.40
C GLY A 208 21.02 -8.27 -4.57
N ILE A 209 20.23 -8.54 -5.63
CA ILE A 209 20.08 -7.60 -6.76
C ILE A 209 19.15 -6.42 -6.40
N GLY A 210 18.11 -6.68 -5.61
CA GLY A 210 17.20 -5.64 -5.13
C GLY A 210 16.11 -5.28 -6.14
N GLN A 211 15.70 -4.01 -6.15
CA GLN A 211 14.60 -3.52 -6.99
C GLN A 211 15.04 -3.39 -8.46
N ILE A 212 14.23 -3.94 -9.36
CA ILE A 212 14.47 -3.96 -10.81
C ILE A 212 13.38 -3.25 -11.61
N GLY A 213 12.39 -2.70 -10.93
CA GLY A 213 11.29 -1.99 -11.55
C GLY A 213 10.25 -1.52 -10.54
N ALA A 214 9.16 -0.99 -11.09
CA ALA A 214 8.01 -0.53 -10.34
C ALA A 214 6.75 -0.90 -11.13
N GLY A 215 5.66 -1.18 -10.42
CA GLY A 215 4.45 -1.64 -11.08
C GLY A 215 3.28 -1.77 -10.13
N THR A 216 2.29 -2.53 -10.58
CA THR A 216 1.12 -2.89 -9.81
C THR A 216 0.93 -4.38 -9.78
N VAL A 217 0.19 -4.83 -8.78
CA VAL A 217 -0.26 -6.21 -8.63
C VAL A 217 -1.64 -6.19 -8.01
N ARG A 218 -2.49 -7.15 -8.36
CA ARG A 218 -3.78 -7.33 -7.69
C ARG A 218 -3.66 -8.39 -6.61
N ALA A 219 -4.31 -8.15 -5.47
CA ALA A 219 -4.44 -9.17 -4.43
C ALA A 219 -5.22 -10.39 -4.98
N PRO A 220 -4.84 -11.63 -4.63
CA PRO A 220 -5.54 -12.82 -5.10
C PRO A 220 -6.94 -12.94 -4.47
N LEU A 221 -7.98 -13.11 -5.30
CA LEU A 221 -9.38 -13.17 -4.84
C LEU A 221 -9.65 -14.26 -3.80
N ALA A 222 -8.98 -15.42 -3.93
CA ALA A 222 -9.24 -16.60 -3.12
C ALA A 222 -9.08 -16.38 -1.61
N CYS A 223 -8.24 -15.45 -1.14
CA CYS A 223 -8.15 -15.16 0.29
C CYS A 223 -9.36 -14.38 0.83
N PHE A 224 -10.03 -13.59 -0.03
CA PHE A 224 -11.25 -12.86 0.31
C PHE A 224 -12.46 -13.80 0.33
N GLU A 225 -12.55 -14.74 -0.63
CA GLU A 225 -13.59 -15.78 -0.66
C GLU A 225 -13.55 -16.64 0.60
N GLN A 226 -12.37 -17.17 0.97
CA GLN A 226 -12.20 -17.94 2.21
C GLN A 226 -12.59 -17.14 3.46
N ALA A 227 -12.28 -15.83 3.49
CA ALA A 227 -12.65 -14.98 4.61
C ALA A 227 -14.16 -14.73 4.67
N LEU A 228 -14.82 -14.57 3.52
CA LEU A 228 -16.26 -14.37 3.44
C LEU A 228 -17.03 -15.61 3.92
N GLU A 229 -16.60 -16.80 3.48
CA GLU A 229 -17.17 -18.08 3.94
C GLU A 229 -17.03 -18.22 5.47
N ALA A 230 -15.84 -17.99 6.01
CA ALA A 230 -15.61 -18.05 7.45
C ALA A 230 -16.44 -17.00 8.23
N LEU A 231 -16.69 -15.82 7.65
CA LEU A 231 -17.57 -14.82 8.24
C LEU A 231 -19.01 -15.30 8.25
N ALA A 232 -19.51 -15.89 7.16
CA ALA A 232 -20.85 -16.47 7.09
C ALA A 232 -21.05 -17.61 8.10
N GLU A 233 -20.06 -18.50 8.24
CA GLU A 233 -20.05 -19.56 9.27
C GLU A 233 -20.14 -18.97 10.68
N SER A 234 -19.34 -17.94 10.98
CA SER A 234 -19.33 -17.28 12.30
C SER A 234 -20.67 -16.63 12.65
N MET A 235 -21.48 -16.30 11.64
CA MET A 235 -22.82 -15.71 11.78
C MET A 235 -23.94 -16.75 11.73
N GLY A 236 -23.65 -18.02 11.45
CA GLY A 236 -24.65 -19.09 11.30
C GLY A 236 -25.48 -19.00 10.01
N ILE A 237 -24.90 -18.46 8.93
CA ILE A 237 -25.57 -18.25 7.63
C ILE A 237 -24.95 -19.14 6.52
N GLY A 238 -23.82 -19.80 6.78
CA GLY A 238 -23.07 -20.67 5.86
C GLY A 238 -23.47 -22.14 5.88
#